data_AF-A0A1B6JG06-F1
#
_entry.id   AF-A0A1B6JG06-F1
#
_cell.length_a   1.000
_cell.length_b   1.000
_cell.length_c   1.000
_cell.angle_alpha   90.00
_cell.angle_beta   90.00
_cell.angle_gamma   90.00
#
_symmetry.space_group_name_H-M   'P 1'
#
loop_
_entity.id
_entity.type
_entity.pdbx_description
1 polymer ?
#
loop_
_entity_poly.entity_id
_entity_poly.type
_entity_poly.pdbx_seq_one_letter_code
_entity_poly.pdbx_strand_id
1 'polypeptide(L)'
;YDYDYDYAVEVGNYRPISLISTFFKVIEKVALSRLMNHLSEDDIITKHQHGFIKGWSTTTAVISLVEFVIDQLEAGNTTTSILLDFSKAFDCLDHTQLLKKLEGIGIRDVA
;
A
#
# COMPACT_ATOMS: atom_id res chain seq x y z
N TYR A 1 -3.12 18.63 29.83
CA TYR A 1 -3.47 17.66 28.79
C TYR A 1 -3.01 16.30 29.28
N ASP A 2 -3.90 15.58 29.97
CA ASP A 2 -3.69 14.17 30.26
C ASP A 2 -3.69 13.43 28.92
N TYR A 3 -2.52 12.98 28.48
CA TYR A 3 -2.47 11.93 27.49
C TYR A 3 -2.93 10.67 28.21
N ASP A 4 -4.04 10.09 27.75
CA ASP A 4 -4.56 8.81 28.23
C ASP A 4 -3.53 7.71 27.89
N TYR A 5 -2.60 7.49 28.82
CA TYR A 5 -1.47 6.59 28.65
C TYR A 5 -1.94 5.14 28.40
N ASP A 6 -3.13 4.80 28.89
CA ASP A 6 -3.74 3.48 28.72
C ASP A 6 -4.18 3.21 27.27
N TYR A 7 -4.51 4.24 26.48
CA TYR A 7 -4.86 4.07 25.06
C TYR A 7 -3.70 3.50 24.23
N ALA A 8 -2.47 3.93 24.52
CA ALA A 8 -1.29 3.48 23.77
C ALA A 8 -0.91 2.01 24.04
N VAL A 9 -1.36 1.45 25.18
CA VAL A 9 -1.01 0.08 25.63
C VAL A 9 -2.18 -0.90 25.42
N GLU A 10 -3.29 -0.45 24.83
CA GLU A 10 -4.43 -1.30 24.54
C GLU A 10 -4.03 -2.42 23.57
N VAL A 11 -4.37 -3.67 23.92
CA VAL A 11 -3.99 -4.87 23.15
C VAL A 11 -4.44 -4.77 21.68
N GLY A 12 -5.54 -4.08 21.42
CA GLY A 12 -6.10 -3.87 20.08
C GLY A 12 -5.24 -3.03 19.14
N ASN A 13 -4.25 -2.28 19.67
CA ASN A 13 -3.37 -1.38 18.91
C ASN A 13 -2.04 -2.03 18.48
N TYR A 14 -1.72 -3.22 18.98
CA TYR A 14 -0.55 -3.97 18.51
C TYR A 14 -0.83 -4.59 17.15
N ARG A 15 0.14 -4.45 16.23
CA ARG A 15 0.13 -5.16 14.93
C ARG A 15 0.91 -6.47 15.07
N PRO A 16 0.27 -7.63 14.91
CA PRO A 16 0.99 -8.90 14.93
C PRO A 16 1.96 -8.98 13.74
N ILE A 17 3.14 -9.57 13.96
CA ILE A 17 4.12 -9.83 12.89
C ILE A 17 4.12 -11.32 12.59
N SER A 18 3.86 -11.68 11.34
CA SER A 18 3.96 -13.07 10.86
C SER A 18 5.41 -13.47 10.64
N LEU A 19 5.92 -14.39 11.46
CA LEU A 19 7.24 -14.97 11.30
C LEU A 19 7.18 -16.19 10.39
N ILE A 20 7.29 -15.98 9.08
CA ILE A 20 7.40 -17.06 8.10
C ILE A 20 8.81 -17.68 8.10
N SER A 21 8.90 -18.98 7.80
CA SER A 21 10.19 -19.68 7.73
C SER A 21 11.08 -19.10 6.62
N THR A 22 12.39 -19.21 6.77
CA THR A 22 13.36 -18.72 5.76
C THR A 22 13.09 -19.32 4.37
N PHE A 23 12.68 -20.58 4.32
CA PHE A 23 12.32 -21.24 3.06
C PHE A 23 11.12 -20.57 2.38
N PHE A 24 10.06 -20.26 3.13
CA PHE A 24 8.90 -19.57 2.59
C PHE A 24 9.22 -18.14 2.13
N LYS A 25 10.14 -17.43 2.81
CA LYS A 25 10.61 -16.10 2.36
C LYS A 25 11.22 -16.13 0.95
N VAL A 26 11.92 -17.21 0.61
CA VAL A 26 12.50 -17.38 -0.73
C VAL A 26 11.39 -17.53 -1.78
N ILE A 27 10.41 -18.39 -1.51
CA ILE A 27 9.26 -18.61 -2.41
C ILE A 27 8.46 -17.31 -2.58
N GLU A 28 8.15 -16.62 -1.49
CA GLU A 28 7.45 -15.33 -1.51
C GLU A 28 8.21 -14.30 -2.36
N LYS A 29 9.54 -14.23 -2.23
CA LYS A 29 10.36 -13.31 -3.02
C LYS A 29 10.27 -13.59 -4.51
N VAL A 30 10.27 -14.86 -4.92
CA VAL A 30 10.10 -15.28 -6.32
C VAL A 30 8.70 -14.93 -6.82
N ALA A 31 7.67 -15.23 -6.04
CA ALA A 31 6.27 -14.90 -6.38
C ALA A 31 6.08 -13.39 -6.55
N LEU A 32 6.57 -12.59 -5.60
CA LEU A 32 6.54 -11.13 -5.66
C LEU A 32 7.26 -10.60 -6.91
N SER A 33 8.43 -11.15 -7.25
CA SER A 33 9.16 -10.70 -8.44
C SER A 33 8.35 -10.93 -9.72
N ARG A 34 7.72 -12.10 -9.87
CA ARG A 34 6.90 -12.41 -11.04
C ARG A 34 5.66 -11.53 -11.10
N LEU A 35 5.01 -11.34 -9.96
CA LEU A 35 3.84 -10.48 -9.82
C LEU A 35 4.16 -9.04 -10.22
N MET A 36 5.25 -8.46 -9.69
CA MET A 36 5.62 -7.09 -10.00
C MET A 36 5.98 -6.88 -11.47
N ASN A 37 6.61 -7.88 -12.11
CA ASN A 37 6.88 -7.81 -13.55
C ASN A 37 5.58 -7.75 -14.35
N HIS A 38 4.65 -8.67 -14.08
CA HIS A 38 3.32 -8.69 -14.72
C HIS A 38 2.58 -7.36 -14.55
N LEU A 39 2.52 -6.86 -13.31
CA LEU A 39 1.84 -5.60 -12.99
C LEU A 39 2.47 -4.37 -13.66
N SER A 40 3.77 -4.42 -13.96
CA SER A 40 4.50 -3.33 -14.61
C SER A 40 4.40 -3.41 -16.14
N GLU A 41 4.44 -4.60 -16.72
CA GLU A 41 4.33 -4.82 -18.17
C GLU A 41 2.94 -4.41 -18.70
N ASP A 42 1.90 -4.69 -17.92
CA ASP A 42 0.51 -4.38 -18.27
C ASP A 42 0.02 -3.00 -17.76
N ASP A 43 0.91 -2.17 -17.20
CA ASP A 43 0.61 -0.83 -16.63
C ASP A 43 -0.59 -0.84 -15.65
N ILE A 44 -0.70 -1.89 -14.83
CA ILE A 44 -1.84 -2.11 -13.92
C ILE A 44 -1.75 -1.20 -12.69
N ILE A 45 -0.54 -0.89 -12.24
CA ILE A 45 -0.32 -0.05 -11.06
C ILE A 45 -0.34 1.42 -11.46
N THR A 46 -1.10 2.24 -10.74
CA THR A 46 -1.11 3.68 -10.97
C THR A 46 0.28 4.30 -10.76
N LYS A 47 0.66 5.20 -11.67
CA LYS A 47 1.90 5.99 -11.60
C LYS A 47 2.02 6.87 -10.34
N HIS A 48 0.93 7.09 -9.63
CA HIS A 48 0.88 7.85 -8.37
C HIS A 48 1.01 6.94 -7.12
N GLN A 49 1.26 5.63 -7.30
CA GLN A 49 1.49 4.73 -6.17
C GLN A 49 2.97 4.75 -5.78
N HIS A 50 3.25 5.34 -4.61
CA HIS A 50 4.61 5.40 -4.07
C HIS A 50 4.92 4.25 -3.11
N GLY A 51 3.89 3.70 -2.46
CA GLY A 51 4.04 2.62 -1.48
C GLY A 51 4.31 1.27 -2.15
N PHE A 52 5.25 0.50 -1.59
CA PHE A 52 5.59 -0.86 -2.04
C PHE A 52 6.09 -0.97 -3.50
N ILE A 53 6.44 0.15 -4.15
CA ILE A 53 7.02 0.17 -5.50
C ILE A 53 8.52 0.42 -5.42
N LYS A 54 9.31 -0.34 -6.19
CA LYS A 54 10.77 -0.18 -6.25
C LYS A 54 11.12 1.20 -6.81
N GLY A 55 12.02 1.91 -6.12
CA GLY A 55 12.49 3.24 -6.53
C GLY A 55 11.63 4.40 -6.03
N TRP A 56 10.51 4.12 -5.36
CA TRP A 56 9.63 5.12 -4.76
C TRP A 56 9.66 5.02 -3.24
N SER A 57 9.33 6.13 -2.58
CA SER A 57 9.35 6.24 -1.12
C SER A 57 8.28 7.18 -0.61
N THR A 58 8.07 7.21 0.70
CA THR A 58 7.20 8.20 1.36
C THR A 58 7.66 9.63 1.08
N THR A 59 8.97 9.86 0.95
CA THR A 59 9.53 11.16 0.55
C THR A 59 9.08 11.56 -0.84
N THR A 60 9.14 10.65 -1.81
CA THR A 60 8.65 10.94 -3.18
C THR A 60 7.16 11.27 -3.20
N ALA A 61 6.36 10.60 -2.36
CA ALA A 61 4.92 10.87 -2.25
C ALA A 61 4.64 12.28 -1.72
N VAL A 62 5.37 12.69 -0.68
CA VAL A 62 5.24 14.03 -0.11
C VAL A 62 5.68 15.09 -1.10
N ILE A 63 6.80 14.86 -1.81
CA ILE A 63 7.27 15.79 -2.85
C ILE A 63 6.19 15.97 -3.92
N SER A 64 5.66 14.88 -4.50
CA SER A 64 4.63 14.97 -5.53
C SER A 64 3.35 15.65 -5.05
N LEU A 65 2.95 15.45 -3.79
CA LEU A 65 1.81 16.15 -3.20
C LEU A 65 2.08 17.65 -3.05
N VAL A 66 3.25 18.03 -2.56
CA VAL A 66 3.63 19.44 -2.35
C VAL A 66 3.74 20.17 -3.68
N GLU A 67 4.38 19.57 -4.69
CA GLU A 67 4.46 20.10 -6.05
C GLU A 67 3.05 20.36 -6.61
N PHE A 68 2.15 19.39 -6.49
CA PHE A 68 0.76 19.56 -6.93
C PHE A 68 0.07 20.74 -6.21
N VAL A 69 0.24 20.88 -4.89
CA VAL A 69 -0.36 22.00 -4.14
C VAL A 69 0.21 23.34 -4.60
N ILE A 70 1.52 23.44 -4.81
CA ILE A 70 2.18 24.66 -5.30
C ILE A 70 1.63 25.04 -6.68
N ASP A 71 1.59 24.09 -7.62
CA ASP A 71 1.10 24.34 -8.99
C ASP A 71 -0.35 24.86 -8.98
N GLN A 72 -1.21 24.30 -8.13
CA GLN A 72 -2.60 24.76 -8.01
C GLN A 72 -2.71 26.14 -7.36
N LEU A 73 -1.87 26.44 -6.35
CA LEU A 73 -1.83 27.76 -5.73
C LEU A 73 -1.37 28.84 -6.72
N GLU A 74 -0.34 28.55 -7.52
CA GLU A 74 0.15 29.45 -8.56
C GLU A 74 -0.89 29.71 -9.66
N ALA A 75 -1.71 28.71 -9.98
CA ALA A 75 -2.84 28.84 -10.88
C ALA A 75 -4.02 29.65 -10.30
N GLY A 76 -3.95 30.07 -9.02
CA GLY A 76 -5.03 30.77 -8.32
C GLY A 76 -6.17 29.85 -7.86
N ASN A 77 -5.97 28.54 -7.88
CA ASN A 77 -6.96 27.56 -7.46
C ASN A 77 -6.90 27.32 -5.94
N THR A 78 -8.05 26.96 -5.35
CA THR A 78 -8.10 26.48 -3.97
C THR A 78 -7.93 24.96 -3.94
N THR A 79 -6.94 24.48 -3.19
CA THR A 79 -6.64 23.05 -3.08
C THR A 79 -7.12 22.49 -1.74
N THR A 80 -7.78 21.35 -1.77
CA THR A 80 -8.22 20.61 -0.58
C THR A 80 -7.73 19.17 -0.67
N SER A 81 -7.24 18.61 0.43
CA SER A 81 -6.77 17.23 0.51
C SER A 81 -7.64 16.40 1.45
N ILE A 82 -7.93 15.16 1.04
CA ILE A 82 -8.60 14.16 1.87
C ILE A 82 -7.58 13.05 2.14
N LEU A 83 -7.23 12.85 3.41
CA LEU A 83 -6.30 11.82 3.84
C LEU A 83 -7.12 10.68 4.47
N LEU A 84 -6.91 9.46 3.98
CA LEU A 84 -7.62 8.26 4.40
C LEU A 84 -6.62 7.26 4.98
N ASP A 85 -6.94 6.71 6.14
CA ASP A 85 -6.20 5.59 6.74
C ASP A 85 -7.17 4.44 7.05
N PHE A 86 -6.78 3.23 6.66
CA PHE A 86 -7.60 2.04 6.86
C PHE A 86 -7.22 1.37 8.18
N SER A 87 -8.17 1.26 9.10
CA SER A 87 -7.98 0.51 10.34
C SER A 87 -7.68 -0.96 10.02
N LYS A 88 -6.56 -1.47 10.56
CA LYS A 88 -6.14 -2.87 10.44
C LYS A 88 -6.22 -3.41 8.99
N ALA A 89 -5.71 -2.64 8.02
CA ALA A 89 -5.88 -2.90 6.59
C ALA A 89 -5.60 -4.35 6.13
N PHE A 90 -4.58 -5.02 6.70
CA PHE A 90 -4.28 -6.42 6.36
C PHE A 90 -5.18 -7.43 7.08
N ASP A 91 -5.60 -7.14 8.32
CA ASP A 91 -6.48 -8.02 9.09
C ASP A 91 -7.94 -7.97 8.59
N CYS A 92 -8.34 -6.83 8.02
CA CYS A 92 -9.68 -6.59 7.48
C CYS A 92 -9.82 -6.95 5.99
N LEU A 93 -8.78 -7.50 5.35
CA LEU A 93 -8.79 -7.81 3.93
C LEU A 93 -9.62 -9.08 3.66
N ASP A 94 -10.63 -8.97 2.80
CA ASP A 94 -11.40 -10.12 2.32
C ASP A 94 -10.60 -10.89 1.25
N HIS A 95 -10.16 -12.10 1.61
CA HIS A 95 -9.38 -12.97 0.71
C HIS A 95 -10.15 -13.36 -0.56
N THR A 96 -11.47 -13.52 -0.50
CA THR A 96 -12.28 -13.87 -1.68
C THR A 96 -12.30 -12.71 -2.67
N GLN A 97 -12.46 -11.49 -2.16
CA GLN A 97 -12.42 -10.29 -3.00
C GLN A 97 -11.02 -10.04 -3.58
N LEU A 98 -9.97 -10.26 -2.78
CA LEU A 98 -8.60 -10.18 -3.26
C LEU A 98 -8.36 -11.16 -4.43
N LEU A 99 -8.72 -12.43 -4.26
CA LEU A 99 -8.52 -13.44 -5.29
C LEU A 99 -9.28 -13.11 -6.58
N LYS A 100 -10.54 -12.68 -6.48
CA LYS A 100 -11.31 -12.20 -7.65
C LYS A 100 -10.64 -11.04 -8.36
N LYS A 101 -10.05 -10.10 -7.60
CA LYS A 101 -9.31 -8.97 -8.18
C LYS A 101 -8.04 -9.42 -8.89
N LEU A 102 -7.30 -10.37 -8.30
CA LEU A 102 -6.09 -10.95 -8.90
C LEU A 102 -6.43 -11.70 -10.21
N GLU A 103 -7.51 -12.49 -10.21
CA GLU A 103 -8.00 -13.17 -11.40
C GLU A 103 -8.38 -12.18 -12.50
N GLY A 104 -9.09 -11.10 -12.14
CA GLY A 104 -9.49 -10.04 -13.07
C GLY A 104 -8.33 -9.28 -13.72
N ILE A 105 -7.14 -9.28 -13.10
CA ILE A 105 -5.92 -8.68 -13.66
C ILE A 105 -4.97 -9.72 -14.31
N GLY A 106 -5.47 -10.94 -14.54
CA GLY A 106 -4.77 -11.97 -15.32
C GLY A 106 -3.95 -12.96 -14.49
N ILE A 107 -3.91 -12.82 -13.15
CA ILE A 107 -3.22 -13.75 -12.25
C ILE A 107 -4.18 -14.90 -11.96
N ARG A 108 -4.01 -16.00 -12.69
CA ARG A 108 -4.88 -17.17 -12.64
C ARG A 108 -4.13 -18.35 -12.05
N ASP A 109 -4.86 -19.24 -11.38
CA ASP A 109 -4.35 -20.57 -11.09
C ASP A 109 -4.11 -21.29 -12.41
N VAL A 110 -2.84 -21.46 -12.76
CA VAL A 110 -2.43 -22.41 -13.78
C VAL A 110 -2.25 -23.73 -13.06
N ALA A 111 -3.20 -24.64 -13.25
CA ALA A 111 -3.03 -26.06 -12.97
C ALA A 111 -1.96 -26.66 -13.90
#